data_AF-A0A016WT57-F1
#
_entry.id   AF-A0A016WT57-F1
#
_cell.length_a   1.000
_cell.length_b   1.000
_cell.length_c   1.000
_cell.angle_alpha   90.00
_cell.angle_beta   90.00
_cell.angle_gamma   90.00
#
_symmetry.space_group_name_H-M   'P 1'
#
loop_
_entity.id
_entity.type
_entity.pdbx_description
1 polymer ?
#
loop_
_entity_poly.entity_id
_entity_poly.type
_entity_poly.pdbx_seq_one_letter_code
_entity_poly.pdbx_strand_id
1 'polypeptide(L)'
;MSLFLLLEPSREPFTPTVLWSDLRMAPISDRGALEAHILHQEIVRLDTMAKQKIDYIMEKVRDEKALHEETREAKDLLASLASKIDMLKAVTSRLSSRREQQNVRENAERHSKELAENQQQLRSATIHARRVISQFILPSFLLIIRTRKDLFLITEAMAGNQNTHEHLRGL
;
A
#
# COMPACT_ATOMS: atom_id res chain seq x y z
N MET A 1 61.65 -80.45 17.15
CA MET A 1 62.36 -80.28 15.86
C MET A 1 61.40 -79.58 14.91
N SER A 2 61.88 -78.52 14.23
CA SER A 2 61.16 -77.50 13.41
C SER A 2 60.49 -76.38 14.24
N LEU A 3 61.09 -75.23 14.58
CA LEU A 3 61.74 -74.07 13.88
C LEU A 3 60.78 -73.01 13.26
N PHE A 4 60.94 -71.76 13.75
CA PHE A 4 60.61 -70.40 13.22
C PHE A 4 59.14 -69.96 13.09
N LEU A 5 58.59 -68.95 13.80
CA LEU A 5 58.88 -67.50 14.07
C LEU A 5 58.54 -66.51 12.94
N LEU A 6 58.00 -65.35 13.37
CA LEU A 6 57.51 -64.13 12.68
C LEU A 6 56.02 -64.22 12.24
N LEU A 7 55.11 -63.30 12.58
CA LEU A 7 55.21 -61.84 12.72
C LEU A 7 54.08 -61.32 13.65
N GLU A 8 54.38 -60.25 14.40
CA GLU A 8 53.56 -59.61 15.44
C GLU A 8 52.50 -58.61 14.86
N PRO A 9 51.71 -57.90 15.70
CA PRO A 9 50.28 -57.61 15.52
C PRO A 9 50.01 -56.29 14.78
N SER A 10 48.80 -56.13 14.22
CA SER A 10 48.33 -54.79 13.83
C SER A 10 46.90 -54.54 14.28
N ARG A 11 46.79 -53.54 15.15
CA ARG A 11 45.56 -52.86 15.56
C ARG A 11 44.95 -52.19 14.32
N GLU A 12 43.79 -52.66 13.89
CA GLU A 12 42.96 -51.88 12.98
C GLU A 12 42.27 -50.74 13.76
N PRO A 13 42.39 -49.48 13.30
CA PRO A 13 41.79 -48.34 13.96
C PRO A 13 40.28 -48.30 13.72
N PHE A 14 39.51 -48.09 14.79
CA PHE A 14 38.13 -47.61 14.71
C PHE A 14 38.11 -46.27 13.95
N THR A 15 37.66 -46.29 12.70
CA THR A 15 37.17 -45.10 12.01
C THR A 15 35.64 -45.14 12.05
N PRO A 16 34.96 -44.18 12.69
CA PRO A 16 33.56 -43.99 12.39
C PRO A 16 33.52 -43.31 11.03
N THR A 17 33.19 -44.08 9.99
CA THR A 17 32.72 -43.51 8.73
C THR A 17 31.43 -42.76 9.03
N VAL A 18 31.56 -41.49 9.42
CA VAL A 18 30.46 -40.53 9.39
C VAL A 18 30.08 -40.46 7.93
N LEU A 19 28.99 -41.13 7.59
CA LEU A 19 28.38 -41.14 6.29
C LEU A 19 27.84 -39.72 6.05
N TRP A 20 28.68 -38.84 5.48
CA TRP A 20 28.31 -37.48 5.04
C TRP A 20 27.36 -37.49 3.82
N SER A 21 26.49 -38.49 3.72
CA SER A 21 25.49 -38.63 2.65
C SER A 21 24.21 -37.85 2.93
N ASP A 22 23.99 -37.37 4.16
CA ASP A 22 22.71 -36.77 4.57
C ASP A 22 22.64 -35.24 4.45
N LEU A 23 23.63 -34.57 3.85
CA LEU A 23 23.64 -33.11 3.65
C LEU A 23 23.23 -32.65 2.24
N ARG A 24 22.58 -33.50 1.45
CA ARG A 24 22.00 -33.10 0.16
C ARG A 24 20.57 -33.57 0.03
N MET A 25 19.65 -32.81 0.61
CA MET A 25 18.31 -32.49 0.09
C MET A 25 17.56 -31.74 1.20
N ALA A 26 17.83 -30.45 1.38
CA ALA A 26 16.75 -29.59 1.84
C ALA A 26 15.65 -29.71 0.77
N PRO A 27 14.40 -30.08 1.10
CA PRO A 27 13.43 -30.44 0.08
C PRO A 27 13.18 -29.23 -0.80
N ILE A 28 13.43 -29.36 -2.10
CA ILE A 28 13.05 -28.36 -3.11
C ILE A 28 11.54 -28.04 -3.00
N SER A 29 10.76 -28.98 -2.43
CA SER A 29 9.34 -28.85 -2.09
C SER A 29 9.01 -27.67 -1.16
N ASP A 30 9.86 -27.34 -0.19
CA ASP A 30 9.49 -26.39 0.87
C ASP A 30 9.70 -24.93 0.46
N ARG A 31 10.61 -24.67 -0.49
CA ARG A 31 10.96 -23.29 -0.88
C ARG A 31 9.80 -22.58 -1.58
N GLY A 32 9.10 -23.26 -2.49
CA GLY A 32 7.94 -22.70 -3.19
C GLY A 32 6.76 -22.46 -2.24
N ALA A 33 6.49 -23.40 -1.34
CA ALA A 33 5.43 -23.27 -0.34
C ALA A 33 5.71 -22.12 0.64
N LEU A 34 6.96 -21.98 1.11
CA LEU A 34 7.38 -20.88 1.96
C LEU A 34 7.27 -19.52 1.23
N GLU A 35 7.71 -19.45 -0.02
CA GLU A 35 7.59 -18.23 -0.83
C GLU A 35 6.12 -17.83 -1.03
N ALA A 36 5.24 -18.78 -1.34
CA ALA A 36 3.80 -18.55 -1.45
C ALA A 36 3.20 -18.07 -0.13
N HIS A 37 3.62 -18.62 1.01
CA HIS A 37 3.16 -18.21 2.32
C HIS A 37 3.57 -16.77 2.65
N ILE A 38 4.84 -16.41 2.42
CA ILE A 38 5.36 -15.05 2.64
C ILE A 38 4.61 -14.04 1.75
N LEU A 39 4.43 -14.37 0.46
CA LEU A 39 3.67 -13.53 -0.46
C LEU A 39 2.23 -13.36 -0.01
N HIS A 40 1.58 -14.41 0.49
CA HIS A 40 0.23 -14.32 1.00
C HIS A 40 0.12 -13.37 2.20
N GLN A 41 1.04 -13.46 3.16
CA GLN A 41 1.08 -12.54 4.31
C GLN A 41 1.28 -11.09 3.87
N GLU A 42 2.20 -10.87 2.92
CA GLU A 42 2.49 -9.54 2.41
C GLU A 42 1.30 -8.95 1.63
N ILE A 43 0.59 -9.78 0.86
CA ILE A 43 -0.65 -9.39 0.17
C ILE A 43 -1.69 -8.91 1.19
N VAL A 44 -1.95 -9.68 2.24
CA VAL A 44 -2.92 -9.32 3.29
C VAL A 44 -2.52 -8.02 4.00
N ARG A 45 -1.22 -7.85 4.28
CA ARG A 45 -0.70 -6.62 4.89
C ARG A 45 -0.92 -5.40 4.00
N LEU A 46 -0.56 -5.50 2.72
CA LEU A 46 -0.72 -4.41 1.75
C LEU A 46 -2.19 -4.08 1.50
N ASP A 47 -3.05 -5.09 1.40
CA ASP A 47 -4.50 -4.92 1.26
C ASP A 47 -5.10 -4.16 2.45
N THR A 48 -4.73 -4.56 3.67
CA THR A 48 -5.17 -3.88 4.91
C THR A 48 -4.73 -2.42 4.92
N MET A 49 -3.47 -2.15 4.57
CA MET A 49 -2.95 -0.77 4.50
C MET A 49 -3.68 0.06 3.44
N ALA A 50 -3.95 -0.52 2.27
CA ALA A 50 -4.66 0.18 1.20
C ALA A 50 -6.08 0.54 1.64
N LYS A 51 -6.81 -0.38 2.28
CA LYS A 51 -8.15 -0.14 2.83
C LYS A 51 -8.14 0.98 3.88
N GLN A 52 -7.24 0.91 4.86
CA GLN A 52 -7.08 1.96 5.86
C GLN A 52 -6.79 3.34 5.25
N LYS A 53 -5.97 3.38 4.20
CA LYS A 53 -5.65 4.63 3.48
C LYS A 53 -6.87 5.17 2.74
N ILE A 54 -7.66 4.31 2.10
CA ILE A 54 -8.91 4.68 1.43
C ILE A 54 -9.91 5.25 2.44
N ASP A 55 -10.06 4.60 3.60
CA ASP A 55 -10.93 5.08 4.68
C ASP A 55 -10.46 6.45 5.20
N TYR A 56 -9.15 6.63 5.37
CA TYR A 56 -8.58 7.92 5.75
C TYR A 56 -8.89 9.03 4.74
N ILE A 57 -8.76 8.75 3.43
CA ILE A 57 -9.12 9.70 2.37
C ILE A 57 -10.61 10.08 2.49
N MET A 58 -11.47 9.09 2.71
CA MET A 58 -12.91 9.30 2.80
C MET A 58 -13.30 10.13 4.03
N GLU A 59 -12.68 9.86 5.18
CA GLU A 59 -13.09 10.43 6.46
C GLU A 59 -12.36 11.71 6.84
N LYS A 60 -11.07 11.87 6.50
CA LYS A 60 -10.21 12.90 7.11
C LYS A 60 -9.67 13.95 6.14
N VAL A 61 -9.56 13.64 4.85
CA VAL A 61 -9.01 14.59 3.88
C VAL A 61 -10.00 15.72 3.61
N ARG A 62 -9.55 16.98 3.69
CA ARG A 62 -10.36 18.20 3.55
C ARG A 62 -9.74 19.28 2.67
N ASP A 63 -8.55 19.04 2.13
CA ASP A 63 -7.87 19.94 1.21
C ASP A 63 -7.30 19.17 0.00
N GLU A 64 -7.14 19.87 -1.14
CA GLU A 64 -6.78 19.24 -2.41
C GLU A 64 -5.32 18.73 -2.41
N LYS A 65 -4.41 19.38 -1.67
CA LYS A 65 -3.01 18.96 -1.61
C LYS A 65 -2.89 17.63 -0.87
N ALA A 66 -3.50 17.49 0.30
CA ALA A 66 -3.57 16.24 1.02
C ALA A 66 -4.27 15.16 0.19
N LEU A 67 -5.37 15.50 -0.50
CA LEU A 67 -6.04 14.53 -1.38
C LEU A 67 -5.12 13.97 -2.45
N HIS A 68 -4.32 14.81 -3.10
CA HIS A 68 -3.37 14.37 -4.11
C HIS A 68 -2.29 13.43 -3.55
N GLU A 69 -1.70 13.78 -2.42
CA GLU A 69 -0.64 12.96 -1.80
C GLU A 69 -1.19 11.61 -1.32
N GLU A 70 -2.29 11.63 -0.57
CA GLU A 70 -2.92 10.43 -0.03
C GLU A 70 -3.40 9.49 -1.15
N THR A 71 -3.98 10.05 -2.22
CA THR A 71 -4.39 9.27 -3.39
C THR A 71 -3.19 8.65 -4.10
N ARG A 72 -2.06 9.35 -4.18
CA ARG A 72 -0.83 8.84 -4.78
C ARG A 72 -0.29 7.66 -3.97
N GLU A 73 -0.14 7.83 -2.66
CA GLU A 73 0.33 6.76 -1.78
C GLU A 73 -0.59 5.53 -1.81
N ALA A 74 -1.92 5.73 -1.84
CA ALA A 74 -2.87 4.64 -1.99
C ALA A 74 -2.70 3.89 -3.33
N LYS A 75 -2.43 4.60 -4.43
CA LYS A 75 -2.14 3.96 -5.72
C LYS A 75 -0.85 3.17 -5.69
N ASP A 76 0.19 3.68 -5.03
CA ASP A 76 1.48 3.00 -4.91
C ASP A 76 1.33 1.70 -4.09
N LEU A 77 0.53 1.72 -3.01
CA LEU A 77 0.17 0.52 -2.26
C LEU A 77 -0.59 -0.50 -3.11
N LEU A 78 -1.60 -0.07 -3.87
CA LEU A 78 -2.37 -0.96 -4.76
C LEU A 78 -1.52 -1.53 -5.91
N ALA A 79 -0.56 -0.76 -6.43
CA ALA A 79 0.39 -1.24 -7.43
C ALA A 79 1.34 -2.29 -6.84
N SER A 80 1.85 -2.06 -5.62
CA SER A 80 2.66 -3.05 -4.89
C SER A 80 1.87 -4.33 -4.64
N LEU A 81 0.62 -4.22 -4.19
CA LEU A 81 -0.30 -5.33 -3.97
C LEU A 81 -0.51 -6.16 -5.26
N ALA A 82 -0.78 -5.49 -6.38
CA ALA A 82 -0.92 -6.13 -7.68
C ALA A 82 0.34 -6.94 -8.05
N SER A 83 1.51 -6.34 -7.87
CA SER A 83 2.79 -7.00 -8.13
C SER A 83 2.98 -8.27 -7.27
N LYS A 84 2.61 -8.23 -5.98
CA LYS A 84 2.69 -9.41 -5.10
C LYS A 84 1.71 -10.50 -5.50
N ILE A 85 0.50 -10.14 -5.92
CA ILE A 85 -0.49 -11.10 -6.45
C ILE A 85 0.06 -11.80 -7.70
N ASP A 86 0.70 -11.07 -8.60
CA ASP A 86 1.30 -11.66 -9.80
C ASP A 86 2.49 -12.56 -9.48
N MET A 87 3.32 -12.19 -8.49
CA MET A 87 4.36 -13.09 -7.96
C MET A 87 3.75 -14.37 -7.38
N LEU A 88 2.65 -14.28 -6.63
CA LEU A 88 1.97 -15.44 -6.06
C LEU A 88 1.42 -16.38 -7.16
N LYS A 89 0.85 -15.81 -8.23
CA LYS A 89 0.45 -16.58 -9.43
C LYS A 89 1.65 -17.29 -10.05
N ALA A 90 2.79 -16.62 -10.19
CA ALA A 90 4.00 -17.20 -10.75
C ALA A 90 4.61 -18.32 -9.88
N VAL A 91 4.50 -18.24 -8.56
CA VAL A 91 4.96 -19.31 -7.64
C VAL A 91 4.15 -20.59 -7.81
N THR A 92 2.88 -20.47 -8.20
CA THR A 92 1.96 -21.62 -8.32
C THR A 92 2.56 -22.76 -9.16
N SER A 93 3.18 -22.46 -10.32
CA SER A 93 3.76 -23.51 -11.18
C SER A 93 4.97 -24.23 -10.57
N ARG A 94 5.59 -23.64 -9.54
CA ARG A 94 6.75 -24.19 -8.83
C ARG A 94 6.38 -25.03 -7.60
N LEU A 95 5.10 -25.08 -7.22
CA LEU A 95 4.63 -25.91 -6.11
C LEU A 95 4.60 -27.38 -6.52
N SER A 96 5.02 -28.26 -5.62
CA SER A 96 5.12 -29.71 -5.86
C SER A 96 3.75 -30.41 -5.84
N SER A 97 2.80 -29.92 -5.04
CA SER A 97 1.48 -30.54 -4.85
C SER A 97 0.40 -29.90 -5.72
N ARG A 98 -0.33 -30.70 -6.51
CA ARG A 98 -1.50 -30.24 -7.29
C ARG A 98 -2.58 -29.59 -6.42
N ARG A 99 -2.76 -30.10 -5.19
CA ARG A 99 -3.74 -29.53 -4.25
C ARG A 99 -3.30 -28.14 -3.80
N GLU A 100 -2.03 -27.95 -3.50
CA GLU A 100 -1.48 -26.64 -3.12
C GLU A 100 -1.52 -25.66 -4.28
N GLN A 101 -1.21 -26.12 -5.50
CA GLN A 101 -1.36 -25.32 -6.71
C GLN A 101 -2.79 -24.77 -6.84
N GLN A 102 -3.79 -25.64 -6.67
CA GLN A 102 -5.19 -25.23 -6.76
C GLN A 102 -5.55 -24.20 -5.68
N ASN A 103 -5.17 -24.46 -4.42
CA ASN A 103 -5.42 -23.54 -3.31
C ASN A 103 -4.77 -22.16 -3.54
N VAL A 104 -3.53 -22.12 -4.03
CA VAL A 104 -2.81 -20.87 -4.30
C VAL A 104 -3.43 -20.12 -5.48
N ARG A 105 -3.91 -20.83 -6.53
CA ARG A 105 -4.67 -20.21 -7.63
C ARG A 105 -5.94 -19.54 -7.14
N GLU A 106 -6.76 -20.27 -6.39
CA GLU A 106 -8.01 -19.74 -5.84
C GLU A 106 -7.75 -18.53 -4.93
N ASN A 107 -6.69 -18.57 -4.12
CA ASN A 107 -6.28 -17.43 -3.30
C ASN A 107 -5.88 -16.22 -4.15
N ALA A 108 -5.06 -16.43 -5.18
CA ALA A 108 -4.62 -15.35 -6.06
C ALA A 108 -5.79 -14.74 -6.86
N GLU A 109 -6.78 -15.54 -7.25
CA GLU A 109 -8.01 -15.07 -7.89
C GLU A 109 -8.87 -14.24 -6.94
N ARG A 110 -9.04 -14.68 -5.69
CA ARG A 110 -9.74 -13.89 -4.66
C ARG A 110 -9.06 -12.54 -4.43
N HIS A 111 -7.75 -12.54 -4.22
CA HIS A 111 -6.96 -11.32 -4.05
C HIS A 111 -7.01 -10.40 -5.27
N SER A 112 -7.08 -10.96 -6.49
CA SER A 112 -7.25 -10.16 -7.72
C SER A 112 -8.61 -9.46 -7.78
N LYS A 113 -9.69 -10.11 -7.28
CA LYS A 113 -11.02 -9.50 -7.19
C LYS A 113 -11.04 -8.39 -6.15
N GLU A 114 -10.51 -8.65 -4.95
CA GLU A 114 -10.42 -7.67 -3.87
C GLU A 114 -9.58 -6.45 -4.28
N LEU A 115 -8.48 -6.64 -5.01
CA LEU A 115 -7.71 -5.53 -5.57
C LEU A 115 -8.56 -4.63 -6.48
N ALA A 116 -9.38 -5.22 -7.36
CA ALA A 116 -10.25 -4.46 -8.25
C ALA A 116 -11.32 -3.68 -7.47
N GLU A 117 -11.88 -4.28 -6.42
CA GLU A 117 -12.80 -3.61 -5.50
C GLU A 117 -12.14 -2.43 -4.78
N ASN A 118 -10.94 -2.61 -4.24
CA ASN A 118 -10.20 -1.54 -3.58
C ASN A 118 -9.86 -0.39 -4.55
N GLN A 119 -9.49 -0.69 -5.79
CA GLN A 119 -9.27 0.32 -6.82
C GLN A 119 -10.54 1.13 -7.11
N GLN A 120 -11.70 0.47 -7.14
CA GLN A 120 -12.99 1.13 -7.31
C GLN A 120 -13.35 1.97 -6.09
N GLN A 121 -13.11 1.47 -4.87
CA GLN A 121 -13.32 2.21 -3.64
C GLN A 121 -12.44 3.46 -3.56
N LEU A 122 -11.17 3.39 -3.94
CA LEU A 122 -10.27 4.55 -4.01
C LEU A 122 -10.82 5.62 -4.97
N ARG A 123 -11.34 5.23 -6.14
CA ARG A 123 -11.99 6.16 -7.07
C ARG A 123 -13.19 6.84 -6.43
N SER A 124 -14.06 6.07 -5.78
CA SER A 124 -15.24 6.60 -5.08
C SER A 124 -14.86 7.55 -3.95
N ALA A 125 -13.87 7.18 -3.12
CA ALA A 125 -13.37 8.00 -2.02
C ALA A 125 -12.77 9.32 -2.53
N THR A 126 -12.00 9.28 -3.62
CA THR A 126 -11.42 10.49 -4.23
C THR A 126 -12.51 11.43 -4.74
N ILE A 127 -13.53 10.91 -5.43
CA ILE A 127 -14.67 11.71 -5.92
C ILE A 127 -15.43 12.33 -4.76
N HIS A 128 -15.68 11.56 -3.71
CA HIS A 128 -16.34 12.04 -2.50
C HIS A 128 -15.54 13.18 -1.85
N ALA A 129 -14.24 12.98 -1.60
CA ALA A 129 -13.37 13.98 -0.98
C ALA A 129 -13.35 15.29 -1.79
N ARG A 130 -13.23 15.22 -3.13
CA ARG A 130 -13.29 16.41 -3.99
C ARG A 130 -14.60 17.18 -3.88
N ARG A 131 -15.72 16.47 -3.79
CA ARG A 131 -17.04 17.10 -3.61
C ARG A 131 -17.10 17.83 -2.28
N VAL A 132 -16.64 17.19 -1.21
CA VAL A 132 -16.58 17.78 0.13
C VAL A 132 -15.71 19.05 0.11
N ILE A 133 -14.49 18.97 -0.43
CA ILE A 133 -13.57 20.11 -0.57
C ILE A 133 -14.25 21.28 -1.31
N SER A 134 -14.88 20.99 -2.46
CA SER A 134 -15.53 22.01 -3.29
C SER A 134 -16.69 22.71 -2.58
N GLN A 135 -17.46 21.98 -1.76
CA GLN A 135 -18.57 22.54 -0.98
C GLN A 135 -18.12 23.52 0.10
N PHE A 136 -16.90 23.40 0.63
CA PHE A 136 -16.36 24.37 1.59
C PHE A 136 -15.77 25.62 0.93
N ILE A 137 -15.27 25.49 -0.30
CA ILE A 137 -14.61 26.61 -1.02
C ILE A 137 -15.65 27.58 -1.60
N LEU A 138 -16.73 27.08 -2.20
CA LEU A 138 -17.72 27.91 -2.90
C LEU A 138 -18.43 28.95 -2.01
N PRO A 139 -18.98 28.61 -0.83
CA PRO A 139 -19.63 29.58 0.05
C PRO A 139 -18.64 30.60 0.63
N SER A 140 -17.45 30.14 1.00
CA SER A 140 -16.39 30.98 1.58
C SER A 140 -15.91 32.04 0.58
N PHE A 141 -15.72 31.64 -0.68
CA PHE A 141 -15.31 32.55 -1.74
C PHE A 141 -16.40 33.58 -2.07
N LEU A 142 -17.66 33.15 -2.14
CA LEU A 142 -18.80 34.06 -2.35
C LEU A 142 -18.95 35.07 -1.20
N LEU A 143 -18.71 34.65 0.05
CA LEU A 143 -18.72 35.55 1.20
C LEU A 143 -17.60 36.60 1.12
N ILE A 144 -16.39 36.20 0.70
CA ILE A 144 -15.26 37.12 0.50
C ILE A 144 -15.59 38.15 -0.60
N ILE A 145 -16.19 37.72 -1.72
CA ILE A 145 -16.60 38.65 -2.77
C ILE A 145 -17.68 39.62 -2.27
N ARG A 146 -18.67 39.11 -1.53
CA ARG A 146 -19.75 39.94 -0.98
C ARG A 146 -19.22 40.99 -0.01
N THR A 147 -18.40 40.58 0.95
CA THR A 147 -17.78 41.51 1.92
C THR A 147 -16.89 42.55 1.25
N ARG A 148 -16.14 42.18 0.20
CA ARG A 148 -15.36 43.16 -0.58
C ARG A 148 -16.24 44.17 -1.32
N LYS A 149 -17.36 43.73 -1.90
CA LYS A 149 -18.32 44.65 -2.53
C LYS A 149 -18.95 45.60 -1.51
N ASP A 150 -19.36 45.08 -0.36
CA ASP A 150 -19.95 45.88 0.71
C ASP A 150 -18.94 46.91 1.24
N LEU A 151 -17.67 46.53 1.41
CA LEU A 151 -16.59 47.46 1.82
C LEU A 151 -16.35 48.57 0.79
N PHE A 152 -16.38 48.22 -0.50
CA PHE A 152 -16.24 49.20 -1.60
C PHE A 152 -17.38 50.23 -1.57
N LEU A 153 -18.63 49.77 -1.43
CA LEU A 153 -19.80 50.65 -1.36
C LEU A 153 -19.78 51.58 -0.15
N ILE A 154 -19.34 51.08 1.02
CA ILE A 154 -19.18 51.91 2.22
C ILE A 154 -18.13 53.00 2.01
N THR A 155 -17.02 52.67 1.34
CA THR A 155 -15.93 53.61 1.07
C THR A 155 -16.38 54.73 0.13
N GLU A 156 -17.12 54.42 -0.93
CA GLU A 156 -17.70 55.43 -1.84
C GLU A 156 -18.73 56.32 -1.13
N ALA A 157 -19.60 55.75 -0.29
CA ALA A 157 -20.58 56.51 0.48
C ALA A 157 -19.91 57.50 1.45
N MET A 158 -18.79 57.12 2.08
CA MET A 158 -18.04 58.02 2.96
C MET A 158 -17.29 59.12 2.19
N ALA A 159 -16.73 58.81 1.02
CA ALA A 159 -16.05 59.80 0.17
C ALA A 159 -17.04 60.84 -0.41
N GLY A 160 -18.24 60.40 -0.81
CA GLY A 160 -19.30 61.29 -1.30
C GLY A 160 -19.82 62.26 -0.22
N ASN A 161 -19.85 61.84 1.05
CA ASN A 161 -20.34 62.66 2.15
C ASN A 161 -19.33 63.71 2.67
N GLN A 162 -18.04 63.57 2.34
CA GLN A 162 -17.02 64.58 2.66
C GLN A 162 -17.06 65.77 1.68
N ASN A 163 -17.39 65.52 0.41
CA ASN A 163 -17.52 66.58 -0.61
C ASN A 163 -18.74 67.49 -0.39
N THR A 164 -19.81 67.00 0.25
CA THR A 164 -20.99 67.81 0.57
C THR A 164 -20.77 68.74 1.76
N HIS A 165 -19.87 68.40 2.69
CA HIS A 165 -19.57 69.24 3.84
C HIS A 165 -18.63 70.42 3.52
N GLU A 166 -17.77 70.33 2.50
CA GLU A 166 -16.96 71.47 2.05
C GLU A 166 -17.79 72.52 1.29
N HIS A 167 -18.87 72.13 0.62
CA HIS A 167 -19.73 73.07 -0.11
C HIS A 167 -20.65 73.91 0.80
N LEU A 168 -20.86 73.49 2.05
CA LEU A 168 -21.71 74.19 3.03
C LEU A 168 -20.93 75.03 4.06
N ARG A 169 -19.59 75.05 4.00
CA ARG A 169 -18.75 75.96 4.82
C ARG A 169 -18.24 77.19 4.05
N GLY A 170 -18.64 77.34 2.78
CA GLY A 170 -18.20 78.41 1.88
C GLY A 170 -19.27 79.45 1.53
N LEU A 171 -20.36 79.54 2.31
CA LEU A 171 -21.36 80.61 2.26
C LEU A 171 -21.43 81.29 3.63
#